data_AF-A0A2M9C7M9-F1
#
_entry.id   AF-A0A2M9C7M9-F1
#
_cell.length_a   1.000
_cell.length_b   1.000
_cell.length_c   1.000
_cell.angle_alpha   90.00
_cell.angle_beta   90.00
_cell.angle_gamma   90.00
#
_symmetry.space_group_name_H-M   'P 1'
#
loop_
_entity.id
_entity.type
_entity.pdbx_description
1 polymer ?
#
loop_
_entity_poly.entity_id
_entity_poly.type
_entity_poly.pdbx_seq_one_letter_code
_entity_poly.pdbx_strand_id
1 'polypeptide(L)'
;MKFLRRMFPSKYENIVTHKDFWDWFMAHQKKLWKTIHNGEKIEEVFFDTMMSKLNQIKDGVYFHTGMYDSQTAELILTADTNIKNIVFVEDLIKSAPDINNWRFTALKPEVDVSKFQIKIENHTFTTENLFFYATQDDNYPDEIDLTIVYDKFSEAEKNIIINGVYIYLNNLLGELSSATMIDHLQIKGNDQENEELIPIAKLKDYLVWRESEFEQKYQHKRYSAQKDSWGSFEAALSNGKPYFAIANTTVLEWNHKASHPWVLKIEIRYEGKDNNGLPNPEDMHAMNAFEEELNDVLIDTEGYLNIGRETADNLREIFFACREFRDSSRITHEMITKYSDQLNIEYHIYKDKYWQTFDRFKYS
;
A
#
# COMPACT_ATOMS: atom_id res chain seq x y z
N MET A 1 15.33 10.38 55.12
CA MET A 1 14.96 9.02 54.69
C MET A 1 14.39 9.11 53.28
N LYS A 2 15.12 8.59 52.28
CA LYS A 2 14.66 8.58 50.88
C LYS A 2 13.65 7.45 50.71
N PHE A 3 12.41 7.82 50.39
CA PHE A 3 11.37 6.87 49.99
C PHE A 3 11.72 6.33 48.60
N LEU A 4 12.20 5.09 48.53
CA LEU A 4 12.28 4.35 47.27
C LEU A 4 10.84 4.02 46.85
N ARG A 5 10.28 4.80 45.91
CA ARG A 5 9.11 4.36 45.15
C ARG A 5 9.55 3.21 44.26
N ARG A 6 9.05 2.00 44.54
CA ARG A 6 8.99 0.91 43.56
C ARG A 6 8.29 1.47 42.31
N MET A 7 9.03 1.69 41.23
CA MET A 7 8.45 1.87 39.91
C MET A 7 7.93 0.50 39.48
N PHE A 8 6.63 0.29 39.63
CA PHE A 8 5.95 -0.71 38.81
C PHE A 8 6.01 -0.20 37.37
N PRO A 9 6.39 -1.04 36.39
CA PRO A 9 6.34 -0.64 34.99
C PRO A 9 4.94 -0.13 34.69
N SER A 10 4.85 1.02 34.02
CA SER A 10 3.54 1.63 33.77
C SER A 10 2.74 0.65 32.91
N LYS A 11 1.43 0.53 33.13
CA LYS A 11 0.52 -0.35 32.36
C LYS A 11 0.54 -0.08 30.83
N TYR A 12 1.28 0.94 30.38
CA TYR A 12 1.36 1.40 29.00
C TYR A 12 2.79 1.34 28.41
N GLU A 13 3.69 0.53 28.99
CA GLU A 13 5.06 0.41 28.47
C GLU A 13 5.11 -0.34 27.13
N ASN A 14 4.36 -1.44 26.99
CA ASN A 14 4.27 -2.23 25.75
C ASN A 14 2.89 -2.09 25.13
N ILE A 15 2.83 -1.61 23.90
CA ILE A 15 1.61 -1.55 23.09
C ILE A 15 1.66 -2.73 22.11
N VAL A 16 0.79 -3.72 22.30
CA VAL A 16 0.76 -4.94 21.45
C VAL A 16 -0.57 -5.04 20.69
N THR A 17 -1.62 -4.40 21.19
CA THR A 17 -2.94 -4.38 20.57
C THR A 17 -3.42 -2.95 20.30
N HIS A 18 -4.41 -2.80 19.41
CA HIS A 18 -5.09 -1.52 19.22
C HIS A 18 -5.69 -0.98 20.53
N LYS A 19 -6.21 -1.88 21.38
CA LYS A 19 -6.74 -1.50 22.68
C LYS A 19 -5.66 -0.90 23.58
N ASP A 20 -4.46 -1.49 23.62
CA ASP A 20 -3.36 -0.95 24.42
C ASP A 20 -2.98 0.46 23.97
N PHE A 21 -2.98 0.71 22.66
CA PHE A 21 -2.72 2.03 22.10
C PHE A 21 -3.78 3.04 22.50
N TRP A 22 -5.06 2.70 22.36
CA TRP A 22 -6.13 3.62 22.71
C TRP A 22 -6.25 3.85 24.21
N ASP A 23 -6.02 2.82 25.03
CA ASP A 23 -5.91 2.96 26.49
C ASP A 23 -4.77 3.92 26.86
N TRP A 24 -3.60 3.80 26.21
CA TRP A 24 -2.50 4.73 26.37
C TRP A 24 -2.88 6.14 25.90
N PHE A 25 -3.47 6.29 24.71
CA PHE A 25 -3.85 7.58 24.15
C PHE A 25 -4.83 8.29 25.08
N MET A 26 -5.87 7.61 25.56
CA MET A 26 -6.84 8.16 26.52
C MET A 26 -6.17 8.67 27.80
N ALA A 27 -5.15 7.97 28.32
CA ALA A 27 -4.40 8.41 29.50
C ALA A 27 -3.56 9.68 29.24
N HIS A 28 -3.17 9.94 27.99
CA HIS A 28 -2.27 11.05 27.62
C HIS A 28 -2.96 12.18 26.85
N GLN A 29 -4.21 11.99 26.43
CA GLN A 29 -4.93 12.87 25.50
C GLN A 29 -4.92 14.35 25.93
N LYS A 30 -5.04 14.65 27.23
CA LYS A 30 -5.08 16.04 27.72
C LYS A 30 -3.76 16.76 27.49
N LYS A 31 -2.64 16.04 27.66
CA LYS A 31 -1.30 16.58 27.44
C LYS A 31 -1.06 16.78 25.94
N LEU A 32 -1.39 15.76 25.15
CA LEU A 32 -1.27 15.79 23.69
C LEU A 32 -2.09 16.93 23.08
N TRP A 33 -3.34 17.08 23.52
CA TRP A 33 -4.25 18.14 23.06
C TRP A 33 -3.69 19.53 23.40
N LYS A 34 -3.21 19.73 24.63
CA LYS A 34 -2.63 21.01 25.06
C LYS A 34 -1.38 21.36 24.24
N THR A 35 -0.55 20.37 23.91
CA THR A 35 0.63 20.57 23.06
C THR A 35 0.24 21.04 21.67
N ILE A 36 -0.77 20.42 21.03
CA ILE A 36 -1.25 20.84 19.71
C ILE A 36 -1.88 22.23 19.79
N HIS A 37 -2.79 22.45 20.75
CA HIS A 37 -3.51 23.71 20.92
C HIS A 37 -2.59 24.90 21.18
N ASN A 38 -1.53 24.71 21.98
CA ASN A 38 -0.60 25.79 22.33
C ASN A 38 0.53 25.98 21.29
N GLY A 39 0.77 25.01 20.42
CA GLY A 39 1.87 25.09 19.45
C GLY A 39 3.28 24.91 20.04
N GLU A 40 3.41 24.50 21.30
CA GLU A 40 4.68 24.46 22.02
C GLU A 40 5.24 23.03 22.13
N LYS A 41 6.50 22.83 21.70
CA LYS A 41 7.22 21.54 21.79
C LYS A 41 6.48 20.37 21.12
N ILE A 42 5.81 20.65 20.00
CA ILE A 42 5.06 19.65 19.24
C ILE A 42 5.95 18.45 18.88
N GLU A 43 7.19 18.70 18.43
CA GLU A 43 8.12 17.64 18.06
C GLU A 43 8.39 16.65 19.22
N GLU A 44 8.99 17.15 20.30
CA GLU A 44 9.41 16.33 21.44
C GLU A 44 8.23 15.69 22.20
N VAL A 45 7.13 16.43 22.36
CA VAL A 45 6.03 16.03 23.26
C VAL A 45 4.94 15.25 22.53
N PHE A 46 4.71 15.56 21.26
CA PHE A 46 3.71 14.88 20.45
C PHE A 46 4.37 13.90 19.48
N PHE A 47 5.24 14.37 18.58
CA PHE A 47 5.72 13.55 17.47
C PHE A 47 6.54 12.35 17.94
N ASP A 48 7.60 12.57 18.72
CA ASP A 48 8.45 11.49 19.23
C ASP A 48 7.65 10.45 20.02
N THR A 49 6.72 10.95 20.85
CA THR A 49 5.89 10.12 21.72
C THR A 49 4.91 9.28 20.90
N MET A 50 4.21 9.90 19.94
CA MET A 50 3.23 9.22 19.09
C MET A 50 3.90 8.22 18.15
N MET A 51 4.99 8.59 17.48
CA MET A 51 5.75 7.69 16.61
C MET A 51 6.27 6.47 17.38
N SER A 52 6.83 6.69 18.58
CA SER A 52 7.30 5.60 19.45
C SER A 52 6.19 4.60 19.82
N LYS A 53 4.93 5.07 19.96
CA LYS A 53 3.79 4.23 20.30
C LYS A 53 3.16 3.55 19.10
N LEU A 54 3.08 4.22 17.95
CA LEU A 54 2.56 3.64 16.71
C LEU A 54 3.46 2.52 16.18
N ASN A 55 4.79 2.72 16.20
CA ASN A 55 5.74 1.70 15.74
C ASN A 55 5.71 0.41 16.58
N GLN A 56 5.18 0.45 17.81
CA GLN A 56 4.99 -0.77 18.60
C GLN A 56 3.82 -1.62 18.10
N ILE A 57 2.80 -1.00 17.48
CA ILE A 57 1.67 -1.71 16.89
C ILE A 57 2.03 -2.20 15.50
N LYS A 58 2.52 -1.27 14.66
CA LYS A 58 2.71 -1.51 13.24
C LYS A 58 3.66 -0.49 12.65
N ASP A 59 4.77 -0.98 12.10
CA ASP A 59 5.68 -0.16 11.32
C ASP A 59 5.03 0.36 10.03
N GLY A 60 5.43 1.58 9.66
CA GLY A 60 4.95 2.27 8.46
C GLY A 60 3.52 2.82 8.60
N VAL A 61 3.09 3.12 9.83
CA VAL A 61 1.94 3.96 10.13
C VAL A 61 2.45 5.32 10.61
N TYR A 62 2.08 6.38 9.90
CA TYR A 62 2.46 7.76 10.20
C TYR A 62 1.23 8.59 10.53
N PHE A 63 1.41 9.88 10.82
CA PHE A 63 0.30 10.76 11.14
C PHE A 63 0.50 12.23 10.78
N HIS A 64 -0.63 12.93 10.68
CA HIS A 64 -0.73 14.38 10.67
C HIS A 64 -1.59 14.81 11.85
N THR A 65 -1.29 15.98 12.44
CA THR A 65 -2.10 16.52 13.52
C THR A 65 -2.20 18.04 13.45
N GLY A 66 -3.29 18.57 13.99
CA GLY A 66 -3.57 20.00 14.08
C GLY A 66 -4.89 20.26 14.79
N MET A 67 -5.20 21.53 15.01
CA MET A 67 -6.53 21.93 15.46
C MET A 67 -7.50 21.86 14.27
N TYR A 68 -8.54 21.03 14.37
CA TYR A 68 -9.64 20.99 13.42
C TYR A 68 -10.52 22.24 13.55
N ASP A 69 -10.79 22.64 14.79
CA ASP A 69 -11.48 23.88 15.15
C ASP A 69 -10.88 24.45 16.46
N SER A 70 -11.49 25.49 17.03
CA SER A 70 -11.00 26.13 18.26
C SER A 70 -10.91 25.22 19.50
N GLN A 71 -11.60 24.08 19.51
CA GLN A 71 -11.70 23.16 20.65
C GLN A 71 -11.27 21.73 20.31
N THR A 72 -11.39 21.32 19.05
CA THR A 72 -11.14 19.93 18.61
C THR A 72 -9.78 19.81 17.94
N ALA A 73 -8.92 18.94 18.46
CA ALA A 73 -7.71 18.50 17.77
C ALA A 73 -8.02 17.30 16.86
N GLU A 74 -7.35 17.20 15.72
CA GLU A 74 -7.47 16.06 14.81
C GLU A 74 -6.15 15.29 14.73
N LEU A 75 -6.26 13.97 14.75
CA LEU A 75 -5.18 13.03 14.43
C LEU A 75 -5.60 12.26 13.19
N ILE A 76 -4.89 12.49 12.09
CA ILE A 76 -5.05 11.77 10.84
C ILE A 76 -3.94 10.73 10.77
N LEU A 77 -4.28 9.44 10.78
CA LEU A 77 -3.29 8.39 10.54
C LEU A 77 -3.18 8.12 9.04
N THR A 78 -1.98 7.85 8.55
CA THR A 78 -1.70 7.67 7.12
C THR A 78 -0.74 6.49 6.93
N ALA A 79 -0.97 5.72 5.86
CA ALA A 79 -0.08 4.65 5.44
C ALA A 79 1.02 5.17 4.50
N ASP A 80 1.03 6.48 4.26
CA ASP A 80 1.90 7.13 3.28
C ASP A 80 1.86 6.42 1.92
N THR A 81 0.62 6.19 1.45
CA THR A 81 0.27 5.48 0.20
C THR A 81 0.73 4.01 0.10
N ASN A 82 1.32 3.45 1.16
CA ASN A 82 1.72 2.04 1.18
C ASN A 82 0.51 1.11 1.30
N ILE A 83 0.16 0.46 0.18
CA ILE A 83 -1.05 -0.38 0.02
C ILE A 83 -1.23 -1.39 1.14
N LYS A 84 -0.17 -2.13 1.49
CA LYS A 84 -0.26 -3.17 2.52
C LYS A 84 -0.51 -2.62 3.93
N ASN A 85 -0.22 -1.34 4.16
CA ASN A 85 -0.39 -0.70 5.46
C ASN A 85 -1.75 0.00 5.62
N ILE A 86 -2.45 0.28 4.53
CA ILE A 86 -3.74 1.01 4.54
C ILE A 86 -4.74 0.35 5.50
N VAL A 87 -4.88 -0.98 5.45
CA VAL A 87 -5.84 -1.71 6.27
C VAL A 87 -5.58 -1.56 7.77
N PHE A 88 -4.31 -1.53 8.18
CA PHE A 88 -3.95 -1.39 9.59
C PHE A 88 -4.22 0.02 10.12
N VAL A 89 -4.08 1.04 9.26
CA VAL A 89 -4.51 2.41 9.57
C VAL A 89 -6.02 2.48 9.76
N GLU A 90 -6.78 1.89 8.84
CA GLU A 90 -8.24 1.82 8.91
C GLU A 90 -8.71 1.09 10.17
N ASP A 91 -8.12 -0.07 10.48
CA ASP A 91 -8.49 -0.88 11.64
C ASP A 91 -8.13 -0.19 12.97
N LEU A 92 -6.98 0.51 13.03
CA LEU A 92 -6.58 1.26 14.21
C LEU A 92 -7.58 2.38 14.49
N ILE A 93 -7.92 3.20 13.49
CA ILE A 93 -8.91 4.29 13.64
C ILE A 93 -10.31 3.75 13.91
N LYS A 94 -10.73 2.66 13.25
CA LYS A 94 -12.04 2.03 13.48
C LYS A 94 -12.22 1.56 14.92
N SER A 95 -11.13 1.22 15.60
CA SER A 95 -11.14 0.84 17.02
C SER A 95 -10.97 2.02 17.99
N ALA A 96 -10.90 3.25 17.49
CA ALA A 96 -10.73 4.44 18.33
C ALA A 96 -11.95 4.65 19.25
N PRO A 97 -11.72 4.94 20.54
CA PRO A 97 -12.80 5.34 21.43
C PRO A 97 -13.24 6.78 21.15
N ASP A 98 -14.48 7.11 21.52
CA ASP A 98 -14.95 8.49 21.52
C ASP A 98 -14.24 9.29 22.63
N ILE A 99 -13.42 10.27 22.25
CA ILE A 99 -12.71 11.15 23.17
C ILE A 99 -13.13 12.59 22.89
N ASN A 100 -13.69 13.26 23.90
CA ASN A 100 -14.03 14.68 23.80
C ASN A 100 -12.82 15.51 23.33
N ASN A 101 -13.08 16.46 22.43
CA ASN A 101 -12.10 17.37 21.84
C ASN A 101 -11.09 16.70 20.89
N TRP A 102 -11.35 15.46 20.48
CA TRP A 102 -10.53 14.75 19.49
C TRP A 102 -11.36 14.27 18.30
N ARG A 103 -10.74 14.36 17.13
CA ARG A 103 -11.19 13.72 15.90
C ARG A 103 -10.11 12.76 15.42
N PHE A 104 -10.53 11.55 15.04
CA PHE A 104 -9.66 10.52 14.49
C PHE A 104 -10.08 10.22 13.06
N THR A 105 -9.13 10.34 12.14
CA THR A 105 -9.38 10.15 10.70
C THR A 105 -8.40 9.12 10.15
N ALA A 106 -8.93 8.14 9.42
CA ALA A 106 -8.13 7.15 8.72
C ALA A 106 -7.83 7.65 7.32
N LEU A 107 -6.54 7.65 6.98
CA LEU A 107 -6.01 8.11 5.70
C LEU A 107 -6.27 9.61 5.48
N LYS A 108 -5.41 10.27 4.69
CA LYS A 108 -5.64 11.68 4.35
C LYS A 108 -6.93 11.81 3.54
N PRO A 109 -7.92 12.61 3.98
CA PRO A 109 -9.12 12.84 3.18
C PRO A 109 -8.78 13.71 1.97
N GLU A 110 -9.66 13.69 0.97
CA GLU A 110 -9.62 14.70 -0.08
C GLU A 110 -9.89 16.10 0.48
N VAL A 111 -9.31 17.10 -0.17
CA VAL A 111 -9.48 18.51 0.15
C VAL A 111 -10.06 19.20 -1.07
N ASP A 112 -10.96 20.16 -0.83
CA ASP A 112 -11.53 20.99 -1.89
C ASP A 112 -10.43 21.86 -2.54
N VAL A 113 -9.95 21.41 -3.70
CA VAL A 113 -8.88 22.07 -4.47
C VAL A 113 -9.20 23.48 -4.92
N SER A 114 -10.48 23.87 -4.96
CA SER A 114 -10.83 25.27 -5.25
C SER A 114 -10.43 26.22 -4.11
N LYS A 115 -10.10 25.69 -2.93
CA LYS A 115 -9.80 26.44 -1.70
C LYS A 115 -8.33 26.40 -1.30
N PHE A 116 -7.47 25.66 -2.00
CA PHE A 116 -6.04 25.62 -1.67
C PHE A 116 -5.15 25.61 -2.92
N GLN A 117 -3.88 25.93 -2.70
CA GLN A 117 -2.81 25.86 -3.69
C GLN A 117 -1.62 25.18 -3.03
N ILE A 118 -0.88 24.39 -3.79
CA ILE A 118 0.40 23.84 -3.32
C ILE A 118 1.50 24.75 -3.81
N LYS A 119 2.34 25.23 -2.88
CA LYS A 119 3.50 26.07 -3.18
C LYS A 119 4.77 25.32 -2.78
N ILE A 120 5.63 25.08 -3.76
CA ILE A 120 6.95 24.47 -3.54
C ILE A 120 7.93 25.32 -4.32
N GLU A 121 8.84 25.96 -3.58
CA GLU A 121 9.80 26.91 -4.13
C GLU A 121 9.11 27.97 -5.02
N ASN A 122 9.46 28.02 -6.31
CA ASN A 122 8.91 28.98 -7.28
C ASN A 122 7.66 28.46 -8.02
N HIS A 123 7.23 27.23 -7.75
CA HIS A 123 6.05 26.64 -8.37
C HIS A 123 4.81 26.79 -7.50
N THR A 124 3.67 26.96 -8.16
CA THR A 124 2.36 27.03 -7.53
C THR A 124 1.44 26.16 -8.35
N PHE A 125 0.90 25.10 -7.74
CA PHE A 125 0.02 24.12 -8.39
C PHE A 125 -1.42 24.43 -8.00
N THR A 126 -2.27 24.64 -9.00
CA THR A 126 -3.66 25.06 -8.84
C THR A 126 -4.56 24.41 -9.88
N THR A 127 -5.87 24.59 -9.74
CA THR A 127 -6.86 24.12 -10.72
C THR A 127 -6.72 24.79 -12.10
N GLU A 128 -6.09 25.95 -12.17
CA GLU A 128 -5.96 26.74 -13.40
C GLU A 128 -4.76 26.36 -14.27
N ASN A 129 -3.77 25.65 -13.72
CA ASN A 129 -2.51 25.34 -14.41
C ASN A 129 -2.15 23.85 -14.48
N LEU A 130 -3.07 23.01 -14.00
CA LEU A 130 -2.98 21.56 -14.10
C LEU A 130 -4.13 21.04 -14.96
N PHE A 131 -3.76 20.19 -15.89
CA PHE A 131 -4.67 19.50 -16.79
C PHE A 131 -4.28 18.03 -16.86
N PHE A 132 -5.15 17.21 -17.42
CA PHE A 132 -4.84 15.82 -17.70
C PHE A 132 -5.46 15.37 -19.01
N TYR A 133 -4.90 14.30 -19.56
CA TYR A 133 -5.54 13.45 -20.55
C TYR A 133 -5.29 11.99 -20.16
N ALA A 134 -6.13 11.09 -20.69
CA ALA A 134 -6.02 9.67 -20.43
C ALA A 134 -5.64 8.95 -21.73
N THR A 135 -4.60 8.11 -21.67
CA THR A 135 -4.21 7.24 -22.77
C THR A 135 -5.03 5.96 -22.71
N GLN A 136 -5.56 5.52 -23.85
CA GLN A 136 -6.22 4.21 -23.96
C GLN A 136 -5.32 3.23 -24.69
N ASP A 137 -5.08 2.07 -24.09
CA ASP A 137 -4.47 0.91 -24.74
C ASP A 137 -5.56 -0.15 -24.97
N ASP A 138 -5.76 -0.53 -26.23
CA ASP A 138 -6.75 -1.54 -26.61
C ASP A 138 -6.47 -2.93 -25.98
N ASN A 139 -5.21 -3.22 -25.63
CA ASN A 139 -4.84 -4.46 -24.95
C ASN A 139 -5.17 -4.40 -23.45
N TYR A 140 -5.17 -3.20 -22.87
CA TYR A 140 -5.36 -2.95 -21.44
C TYR A 140 -6.46 -1.90 -21.17
N PRO A 141 -7.69 -2.09 -21.70
CA PRO A 141 -8.71 -1.05 -21.71
C PRO A 141 -9.19 -0.62 -20.33
N ASP A 142 -8.95 -1.44 -19.30
CA ASP A 142 -9.36 -1.17 -17.93
C ASP A 142 -8.27 -0.45 -17.11
N GLU A 143 -7.05 -0.32 -17.65
CA GLU A 143 -6.00 0.51 -17.03
C GLU A 143 -6.33 2.00 -17.18
N ILE A 144 -5.97 2.75 -16.15
CA ILE A 144 -6.08 4.19 -16.04
C ILE A 144 -4.65 4.73 -16.16
N ASP A 145 -4.25 4.97 -17.41
CA ASP A 145 -3.01 5.66 -17.77
C ASP A 145 -3.30 7.15 -17.96
N LEU A 146 -2.67 7.97 -17.13
CA LEU A 146 -2.88 9.41 -17.09
C LEU A 146 -1.58 10.15 -17.36
N THR A 147 -1.67 11.15 -18.24
CA THR A 147 -0.67 12.21 -18.29
C THR A 147 -1.22 13.47 -17.65
N ILE A 148 -0.53 13.96 -16.63
CA ILE A 148 -0.76 15.29 -16.04
C ILE A 148 0.10 16.30 -16.77
N VAL A 149 -0.54 17.35 -17.25
CA VAL A 149 0.11 18.47 -17.94
C VAL A 149 0.17 19.65 -16.98
N TYR A 150 1.38 20.17 -16.79
CA TYR A 150 1.64 21.37 -16.02
C TYR A 150 2.21 22.47 -16.92
N ASP A 151 1.51 23.60 -17.02
CA ASP A 151 1.86 24.67 -17.97
C ASP A 151 3.26 25.28 -17.75
N LYS A 152 3.78 25.20 -16.52
CA LYS A 152 5.09 25.74 -16.15
C LYS A 152 6.13 24.63 -15.98
N PHE A 153 5.96 23.52 -16.67
CA PHE A 153 6.93 22.43 -16.64
C PHE A 153 8.30 22.90 -17.15
N SER A 154 9.35 22.53 -16.44
CA SER A 154 10.74 22.72 -16.86
C SER A 154 11.50 21.43 -16.58
N GLU A 155 12.32 20.97 -17.55
CA GLU A 155 13.11 19.75 -17.35
C GLU A 155 14.17 19.95 -16.25
N ALA A 156 14.64 21.19 -16.06
CA ALA A 156 15.62 21.55 -15.03
C ALA A 156 15.06 21.38 -13.60
N GLU A 157 13.77 21.60 -13.38
CA GLU A 157 13.11 21.52 -12.06
C GLU A 157 12.17 20.31 -11.97
N LYS A 158 12.28 19.36 -12.89
CA LYS A 158 11.38 18.20 -13.04
C LYS A 158 11.05 17.49 -11.74
N ASN A 159 12.04 17.20 -10.89
CA ASN A 159 11.80 16.49 -9.63
C ASN A 159 10.92 17.29 -8.66
N ILE A 160 11.11 18.61 -8.58
CA ILE A 160 10.29 19.51 -7.75
C ILE A 160 8.86 19.54 -8.28
N ILE A 161 8.72 19.62 -9.60
CA ILE A 161 7.42 19.65 -10.29
C ILE A 161 6.67 18.34 -10.08
N ILE A 162 7.32 17.20 -10.32
CA ILE A 162 6.75 15.88 -10.11
C ILE A 162 6.26 15.74 -8.67
N ASN A 163 7.09 16.08 -7.67
CA ASN A 163 6.71 16.02 -6.27
C ASN A 163 5.50 16.93 -5.96
N GLY A 164 5.50 18.16 -6.47
CA GLY A 164 4.38 19.08 -6.29
C GLY A 164 3.07 18.61 -6.90
N VAL A 165 3.12 17.98 -8.08
CA VAL A 165 1.95 17.33 -8.70
C VAL A 165 1.47 16.16 -7.87
N TYR A 166 2.36 15.28 -7.39
CA TYR A 166 1.97 14.17 -6.51
C TYR A 166 1.29 14.65 -5.21
N ILE A 167 1.85 15.68 -4.58
CA ILE A 167 1.24 16.30 -3.39
C ILE A 167 -0.14 16.88 -3.73
N TYR A 168 -0.26 17.58 -4.87
CA TYR A 168 -1.53 18.13 -5.32
C TYR A 168 -2.58 17.03 -5.55
N LEU A 169 -2.23 15.96 -6.26
CA LEU A 169 -3.13 14.83 -6.52
C LEU A 169 -3.53 14.10 -5.24
N ASN A 170 -2.59 13.91 -4.30
CA ASN A 170 -2.89 13.29 -3.02
C ASN A 170 -3.90 14.10 -2.21
N ASN A 171 -3.82 15.44 -2.25
CA ASN A 171 -4.82 16.30 -1.61
C ASN A 171 -6.14 16.33 -2.40
N LEU A 172 -6.11 16.35 -3.74
CA LEU A 172 -7.30 16.35 -4.58
C LEU A 172 -8.15 15.08 -4.41
N LEU A 173 -7.50 13.93 -4.38
CA LEU A 173 -8.16 12.62 -4.41
C LEU A 173 -8.30 11.99 -3.02
N GLY A 174 -7.54 12.50 -2.04
CA GLY A 174 -7.28 11.79 -0.80
C GLY A 174 -6.31 10.61 -0.98
N GLU A 175 -5.81 10.10 0.12
CA GLU A 175 -4.76 9.09 0.12
C GLU A 175 -5.19 7.77 -0.55
N LEU A 176 -6.37 7.23 -0.18
CA LEU A 176 -6.84 5.96 -0.72
C LEU A 176 -6.99 5.99 -2.24
N SER A 177 -7.75 6.96 -2.76
CA SER A 177 -7.99 7.06 -4.21
C SER A 177 -6.70 7.36 -4.98
N SER A 178 -5.82 8.22 -4.44
CA SER A 178 -4.54 8.50 -5.08
C SER A 178 -3.62 7.28 -5.18
N ALA A 179 -3.65 6.40 -4.17
CA ALA A 179 -2.83 5.19 -4.14
C ALA A 179 -3.42 4.04 -4.96
N THR A 180 -4.74 4.07 -5.20
CA THR A 180 -5.45 2.88 -5.71
C THR A 180 -6.15 3.07 -7.04
N MET A 181 -6.43 4.28 -7.53
CA MET A 181 -7.22 4.42 -8.78
C MET A 181 -6.36 4.53 -10.04
N ILE A 182 -5.20 5.20 -9.95
CA ILE A 182 -4.35 5.49 -11.10
C ILE A 182 -3.32 4.36 -11.26
N ASP A 183 -3.24 3.74 -12.43
CA ASP A 183 -2.32 2.64 -12.69
C ASP A 183 -0.97 3.15 -13.23
N HIS A 184 -1.03 4.11 -14.14
CA HIS A 184 0.14 4.78 -14.71
C HIS A 184 -0.05 6.29 -14.66
N LEU A 185 1.01 7.00 -14.24
CA LEU A 185 1.01 8.45 -14.13
C LEU A 185 2.29 9.01 -14.75
N GLN A 186 2.13 9.88 -15.73
CA GLN A 186 3.19 10.67 -16.30
C GLN A 186 2.94 12.16 -16.05
N ILE A 187 4.02 12.93 -15.86
CA ILE A 187 3.95 14.39 -15.76
C ILE A 187 4.75 14.99 -16.91
N LYS A 188 4.13 15.90 -17.68
CA LYS A 188 4.76 16.59 -18.82
C LYS A 188 4.44 18.08 -18.83
N GLY A 189 5.17 18.80 -19.68
CA GLY A 189 4.80 20.14 -20.10
C GLY A 189 3.68 20.14 -21.12
N ASN A 190 3.15 21.34 -21.38
CA ASN A 190 2.14 21.56 -22.40
C ASN A 190 2.82 21.61 -23.78
N ASP A 191 3.04 20.44 -24.36
CA ASP A 191 3.44 20.31 -25.76
C ASP A 191 2.14 20.38 -26.58
N GLN A 192 1.89 21.49 -27.27
CA GLN A 192 0.61 21.85 -27.93
C GLN A 192 0.13 20.89 -29.05
N GLU A 193 0.70 19.70 -29.15
CA GLU A 193 0.40 18.72 -30.19
C GLU A 193 -0.40 17.53 -29.62
N ASN A 194 -1.66 17.45 -30.07
CA ASN A 194 -2.48 16.25 -30.29
C ASN A 194 -3.53 15.81 -29.28
N GLU A 195 -3.62 16.32 -28.04
CA GLU A 195 -4.66 15.86 -27.09
C GLU A 195 -5.48 16.99 -26.46
N GLU A 196 -6.80 16.76 -26.32
CA GLU A 196 -7.70 17.68 -25.63
C GLU A 196 -7.42 17.65 -24.13
N LEU A 197 -6.88 18.75 -23.61
CA LEU A 197 -6.54 18.87 -22.19
C LEU A 197 -7.80 19.06 -21.34
N ILE A 198 -8.02 18.14 -20.40
CA ILE A 198 -9.13 18.19 -19.44
C ILE A 198 -8.66 18.91 -18.17
N PRO A 199 -9.41 19.89 -17.64
CA PRO A 199 -9.06 20.54 -16.38
C PRO A 199 -8.93 19.54 -15.23
N ILE A 200 -7.89 19.67 -14.40
CA ILE A 200 -7.63 18.74 -13.29
C ILE A 200 -8.80 18.61 -12.31
N ALA A 201 -9.63 19.64 -12.19
CA ALA A 201 -10.83 19.63 -11.37
C ALA A 201 -11.83 18.51 -11.74
N LYS A 202 -11.79 18.01 -12.99
CA LYS A 202 -12.65 16.90 -13.46
C LYS A 202 -12.03 15.52 -13.23
N LEU A 203 -10.79 15.43 -12.75
CA LEU A 203 -10.08 14.15 -12.60
C LEU A 203 -10.82 13.19 -11.67
N LYS A 204 -11.34 13.69 -10.55
CA LYS A 204 -12.09 12.87 -9.60
C LYS A 204 -13.32 12.23 -10.27
N ASP A 205 -14.12 13.03 -10.97
CA ASP A 205 -15.32 12.54 -11.66
C ASP A 205 -14.97 11.51 -12.74
N TYR A 206 -13.87 11.74 -13.47
CA TYR A 206 -13.34 10.77 -14.43
C TYR A 206 -12.96 9.44 -13.78
N LEU A 207 -12.23 9.47 -12.66
CA LEU A 207 -11.83 8.25 -11.94
C LEU A 207 -13.03 7.49 -11.37
N VAL A 208 -14.01 8.20 -10.80
CA VAL A 208 -15.26 7.60 -10.30
C VAL A 208 -16.04 6.93 -11.44
N TRP A 209 -16.12 7.57 -12.60
CA TRP A 209 -16.74 6.98 -13.78
C TRP A 209 -16.01 5.70 -14.22
N ARG A 210 -14.68 5.74 -14.36
CA ARG A 210 -13.87 4.57 -14.74
C ARG A 210 -14.00 3.42 -13.76
N GLU A 211 -14.01 3.70 -12.46
CA GLU A 211 -14.21 2.67 -11.42
C GLU A 211 -15.61 2.04 -11.54
N SER A 212 -16.64 2.85 -11.80
CA SER A 212 -18.00 2.33 -11.98
C SER A 212 -18.15 1.38 -13.18
N GLU A 213 -17.45 1.65 -14.28
CA GLU A 213 -17.41 0.77 -15.45
C GLU A 213 -16.68 -0.55 -15.10
N PHE A 214 -15.57 -0.44 -14.38
CA PHE A 214 -14.78 -1.58 -13.93
C PHE A 214 -15.58 -2.50 -13.00
N GLU A 215 -16.25 -1.93 -11.99
CA GLU A 215 -17.10 -2.68 -11.06
C GLU A 215 -18.22 -3.42 -11.80
N GLN A 216 -18.93 -2.73 -12.71
CA GLN A 216 -20.00 -3.34 -13.51
C GLN A 216 -19.50 -4.55 -14.31
N LYS A 217 -18.30 -4.46 -14.87
CA LYS A 217 -17.69 -5.52 -15.70
C LYS A 217 -17.20 -6.71 -14.87
N TYR A 218 -16.69 -6.48 -13.66
CA TYR A 218 -15.90 -7.48 -12.92
C TYR A 218 -16.47 -7.96 -11.58
N GLN A 219 -17.44 -7.25 -10.95
CA GLN A 219 -17.90 -7.56 -9.58
C GLN A 219 -18.40 -9.00 -9.35
N HIS A 220 -18.91 -9.66 -10.39
CA HIS A 220 -19.45 -11.03 -10.33
C HIS A 220 -18.52 -12.08 -10.93
N LYS A 221 -17.31 -11.70 -11.35
CA LYS A 221 -16.32 -12.67 -11.83
C LYS A 221 -15.76 -13.44 -10.64
N ARG A 222 -15.74 -14.76 -10.77
CA ARG A 222 -15.20 -15.71 -9.80
C ARG A 222 -14.36 -16.72 -10.56
N TYR A 223 -13.38 -17.27 -9.87
CA TYR A 223 -12.52 -18.33 -10.37
C TYR A 223 -12.49 -19.46 -9.34
N SER A 224 -12.26 -20.68 -9.80
CA SER A 224 -12.01 -21.83 -8.93
C SER A 224 -10.92 -22.68 -9.56
N ALA A 225 -9.86 -22.92 -8.78
CA ALA A 225 -8.62 -23.56 -9.19
C ALA A 225 -8.64 -25.09 -9.01
N GLN A 226 -9.79 -25.69 -8.70
CA GLN A 226 -9.89 -27.13 -8.37
C GLN A 226 -9.35 -28.08 -9.44
N LYS A 227 -9.26 -27.65 -10.69
CA LYS A 227 -8.82 -28.48 -11.84
C LYS A 227 -7.65 -27.85 -12.59
N ASP A 228 -6.94 -26.94 -11.93
CA ASP A 228 -5.86 -26.22 -12.57
C ASP A 228 -4.64 -27.12 -12.78
N SER A 229 -3.99 -26.90 -13.91
CA SER A 229 -2.72 -27.50 -14.25
C SER A 229 -1.58 -26.56 -13.87
N TRP A 230 -0.48 -27.17 -13.42
CA TRP A 230 0.73 -26.48 -12.98
C TRP A 230 1.90 -26.84 -13.88
N GLY A 231 2.65 -25.84 -14.32
CA GLY A 231 3.90 -25.98 -15.08
C GLY A 231 5.11 -25.88 -14.16
N SER A 232 6.20 -26.56 -14.52
CA SER A 232 7.51 -26.43 -13.88
C SER A 232 8.53 -25.93 -14.90
N PHE A 233 9.35 -24.96 -14.49
CA PHE A 233 10.30 -24.26 -15.34
C PHE A 233 11.68 -24.27 -14.68
N GLU A 234 12.71 -24.51 -15.48
CA GLU A 234 14.10 -24.55 -15.03
C GLU A 234 14.97 -23.72 -15.96
N ALA A 235 15.85 -22.91 -15.40
CA ALA A 235 16.81 -22.11 -16.16
C ALA A 235 18.09 -21.89 -15.36
N ALA A 236 19.09 -21.28 -16.00
CA ALA A 236 20.27 -20.73 -15.34
C ALA A 236 20.22 -19.21 -15.44
N LEU A 237 20.45 -18.53 -14.32
CA LEU A 237 20.61 -17.07 -14.26
C LEU A 237 21.89 -16.63 -14.97
N SER A 238 22.00 -15.33 -15.24
CA SER A 238 23.20 -14.73 -15.85
C SER A 238 24.48 -14.93 -15.00
N ASN A 239 24.33 -15.09 -13.69
CA ASN A 239 25.41 -15.42 -12.76
C ASN A 239 25.70 -16.94 -12.66
N GLY A 240 25.05 -17.76 -13.50
CA GLY A 240 25.21 -19.21 -13.57
C GLY A 240 24.46 -20.00 -12.50
N LYS A 241 23.75 -19.34 -11.57
CA LYS A 241 22.98 -20.03 -10.53
C LYS A 241 21.69 -20.64 -11.10
N PRO A 242 21.23 -21.76 -10.55
CA PRO A 242 19.96 -22.37 -10.94
C PRO A 242 18.77 -21.46 -10.60
N TYR A 243 17.75 -21.52 -11.45
CA TYR A 243 16.45 -20.91 -11.28
C TYR A 243 15.38 -21.98 -11.47
N PHE A 244 14.45 -22.04 -10.52
CA PHE A 244 13.30 -22.95 -10.56
C PHE A 244 12.01 -22.16 -10.38
N ALA A 245 11.00 -22.44 -11.18
CA ALA A 245 9.67 -21.87 -11.01
C ALA A 245 8.58 -22.91 -11.17
N ILE A 246 7.49 -22.72 -10.45
CA ILE A 246 6.25 -23.47 -10.59
C ILE A 246 5.14 -22.44 -10.73
N ALA A 247 4.36 -22.53 -11.80
CA ALA A 247 3.26 -21.60 -12.05
C ALA A 247 1.99 -22.33 -12.44
N ASN A 248 0.85 -21.80 -12.01
CA ASN A 248 -0.47 -22.26 -12.40
C ASN A 248 -0.74 -21.81 -13.85
N THR A 249 -0.50 -22.69 -14.81
CA THR A 249 -0.62 -22.36 -16.24
C THR A 249 -2.07 -22.24 -16.67
N THR A 250 -3.01 -22.78 -15.91
CA THR A 250 -4.45 -22.67 -16.23
C THR A 250 -5.00 -21.30 -15.88
N VAL A 251 -4.71 -20.77 -14.69
CA VAL A 251 -5.18 -19.44 -14.28
C VAL A 251 -4.53 -18.34 -15.11
N LEU A 252 -3.27 -18.51 -15.54
CA LEU A 252 -2.57 -17.54 -16.38
C LEU A 252 -3.23 -17.34 -17.76
N GLU A 253 -4.01 -18.29 -18.25
CA GLU A 253 -4.80 -18.17 -19.48
C GLU A 253 -6.21 -17.60 -19.25
N TRP A 254 -6.57 -17.27 -18.01
CA TRP A 254 -7.90 -16.74 -17.71
C TRP A 254 -8.10 -15.34 -18.30
N ASN A 255 -9.25 -15.11 -18.93
CA ASN A 255 -9.54 -13.85 -19.64
C ASN A 255 -10.10 -12.73 -18.73
N HIS A 256 -10.28 -12.97 -17.44
CA HIS A 256 -10.82 -11.98 -16.50
C HIS A 256 -9.79 -11.57 -15.43
N LYS A 257 -8.51 -11.55 -15.77
CA LYS A 257 -7.38 -11.16 -14.89
C LYS A 257 -7.64 -9.86 -14.15
N ALA A 258 -8.15 -8.85 -14.86
CA ALA A 258 -8.49 -7.55 -14.32
C ALA A 258 -9.42 -7.59 -13.11
N SER A 259 -10.26 -8.63 -12.95
CA SER A 259 -11.07 -8.80 -11.74
C SER A 259 -10.28 -9.06 -10.45
N HIS A 260 -9.00 -9.39 -10.56
CA HIS A 260 -8.05 -9.65 -9.48
C HIS A 260 -6.80 -8.80 -9.68
N PRO A 261 -6.92 -7.46 -9.57
CA PRO A 261 -5.92 -6.54 -10.06
C PRO A 261 -4.73 -6.37 -9.13
N TRP A 262 -4.79 -6.90 -7.90
CA TRP A 262 -3.74 -6.75 -6.90
C TRP A 262 -2.83 -7.97 -6.95
N VAL A 263 -1.53 -7.78 -6.98
CA VAL A 263 -0.56 -8.85 -6.82
C VAL A 263 0.01 -8.78 -5.42
N LEU A 264 -0.20 -9.84 -4.65
CA LEU A 264 0.54 -10.11 -3.42
C LEU A 264 1.79 -10.90 -3.79
N LYS A 265 2.95 -10.30 -3.52
CA LYS A 265 4.26 -10.92 -3.67
C LYS A 265 4.86 -11.14 -2.27
N ILE A 266 5.26 -12.36 -1.97
CA ILE A 266 5.92 -12.73 -0.73
C ILE A 266 7.35 -13.15 -1.04
N GLU A 267 8.31 -12.58 -0.34
CA GLU A 267 9.74 -12.84 -0.48
C GLU A 267 10.23 -13.56 0.78
N ILE A 268 10.83 -14.74 0.61
CA ILE A 268 11.45 -15.51 1.69
C ILE A 268 12.95 -15.62 1.42
N ARG A 269 13.77 -14.96 2.23
CA ARG A 269 15.23 -14.98 2.12
C ARG A 269 15.81 -16.13 2.95
N TYR A 270 16.84 -16.79 2.42
CA TYR A 270 17.51 -17.92 3.07
C TYR A 270 19.02 -17.95 2.76
N GLU A 271 19.81 -18.72 3.51
CA GLU A 271 21.26 -18.86 3.25
C GLU A 271 21.54 -20.05 2.34
N GLY A 272 21.59 -19.80 1.02
CA GLY A 272 21.86 -20.82 0.01
C GLY A 272 23.30 -20.86 -0.51
N LYS A 273 24.23 -20.11 0.08
CA LYS A 273 25.62 -19.96 -0.45
C LYS A 273 26.33 -21.30 -0.64
N ASP A 274 26.16 -22.22 0.29
CA ASP A 274 26.78 -23.55 0.26
C ASP A 274 26.01 -24.57 -0.59
N ASN A 275 24.90 -24.14 -1.21
CA ASN A 275 24.01 -24.97 -2.02
C ASN A 275 23.64 -24.27 -3.35
N ASN A 276 24.61 -23.58 -3.97
CA ASN A 276 24.43 -22.89 -5.27
C ASN A 276 23.25 -21.89 -5.30
N GLY A 277 22.90 -21.29 -4.17
CA GLY A 277 21.76 -20.37 -4.05
C GLY A 277 20.41 -21.05 -3.83
N LEU A 278 20.37 -22.37 -3.64
CA LEU A 278 19.16 -23.14 -3.31
C LEU A 278 19.01 -23.32 -1.79
N PRO A 279 17.78 -23.45 -1.28
CA PRO A 279 17.56 -23.61 0.16
C PRO A 279 18.06 -24.98 0.64
N ASN A 280 18.44 -25.06 1.91
CA ASN A 280 18.71 -26.35 2.54
C ASN A 280 17.38 -27.09 2.83
N PRO A 281 17.41 -28.38 3.22
CA PRO A 281 16.17 -29.14 3.46
C PRO A 281 15.28 -28.60 4.58
N GLU A 282 15.85 -27.98 5.61
CA GLU A 282 15.11 -27.40 6.75
C GLU A 282 14.36 -26.14 6.30
N ASP A 283 15.05 -25.21 5.63
CA ASP A 283 14.47 -24.01 5.03
C ASP A 283 13.35 -24.39 4.04
N MET A 284 13.61 -25.39 3.19
CA MET A 284 12.65 -25.85 2.20
C MET A 284 11.37 -26.41 2.84
N HIS A 285 11.51 -27.18 3.93
CA HIS A 285 10.37 -27.70 4.68
C HIS A 285 9.56 -26.57 5.32
N ALA A 286 10.22 -25.62 5.98
CA ALA A 286 9.56 -24.47 6.60
C ALA A 286 8.83 -23.59 5.57
N MET A 287 9.45 -23.31 4.43
CA MET A 287 8.84 -22.56 3.33
C MET A 287 7.62 -23.26 2.74
N ASN A 288 7.69 -24.59 2.54
CA ASN A 288 6.57 -25.35 2.02
C ASN A 288 5.40 -25.35 3.01
N ALA A 289 5.67 -25.52 4.31
CA ALA A 289 4.63 -25.46 5.34
C ALA A 289 3.97 -24.07 5.41
N PHE A 290 4.75 -23.00 5.32
CA PHE A 290 4.23 -21.63 5.24
C PHE A 290 3.32 -21.45 4.01
N GLU A 291 3.75 -21.89 2.84
CA GLU A 291 2.98 -21.76 1.60
C GLU A 291 1.70 -22.61 1.61
N GLU A 292 1.75 -23.84 2.14
CA GLU A 292 0.57 -24.71 2.29
C GLU A 292 -0.47 -24.04 3.20
N GLU A 293 -0.08 -23.57 4.38
CA GLU A 293 -1.01 -22.90 5.29
C GLU A 293 -1.54 -21.59 4.69
N LEU A 294 -0.69 -20.83 3.99
CA LEU A 294 -1.12 -19.61 3.31
C LEU A 294 -2.19 -19.89 2.24
N ASN A 295 -2.05 -20.98 1.46
CA ASN A 295 -3.04 -21.40 0.49
C ASN A 295 -4.37 -21.82 1.12
N ASP A 296 -4.33 -22.40 2.33
CA ASP A 296 -5.55 -22.81 3.05
C ASP A 296 -6.38 -21.61 3.53
N VAL A 297 -5.74 -20.46 3.77
CA VAL A 297 -6.40 -19.23 4.25
C VAL A 297 -6.69 -18.22 3.12
N LEU A 298 -5.85 -18.15 2.09
CA LEU A 298 -6.06 -17.33 0.89
C LEU A 298 -6.82 -18.14 -0.16
N ILE A 299 -8.14 -18.23 0.05
CA ILE A 299 -9.03 -19.11 -0.72
C ILE A 299 -9.36 -18.50 -2.10
N ASP A 300 -9.27 -19.32 -3.14
CA ASP A 300 -9.53 -18.96 -4.54
C ASP A 300 -10.96 -18.42 -4.77
N THR A 301 -11.97 -19.08 -4.21
CA THR A 301 -13.38 -18.66 -4.34
C THR A 301 -13.70 -17.34 -3.66
N GLU A 302 -12.89 -16.96 -2.67
CA GLU A 302 -12.95 -15.65 -2.01
C GLU A 302 -12.14 -14.56 -2.74
N GLY A 303 -11.39 -14.94 -3.77
CA GLY A 303 -10.70 -14.02 -4.67
C GLY A 303 -9.20 -13.91 -4.46
N TYR A 304 -8.54 -14.97 -3.96
CA TYR A 304 -7.09 -15.05 -3.82
C TYR A 304 -6.55 -16.23 -4.63
N LEU A 305 -5.97 -15.94 -5.79
CA LEU A 305 -5.54 -16.95 -6.73
C LEU A 305 -4.03 -17.17 -6.60
N ASN A 306 -3.60 -18.37 -6.18
CA ASN A 306 -2.19 -18.72 -6.20
C ASN A 306 -1.72 -18.84 -7.66
N ILE A 307 -0.82 -17.94 -8.04
CA ILE A 307 -0.23 -17.89 -9.38
C ILE A 307 1.00 -18.81 -9.45
N GLY A 308 1.77 -18.87 -8.38
CA GLY A 308 2.90 -19.76 -8.25
C GLY A 308 4.07 -19.16 -7.51
N ARG A 309 5.24 -19.79 -7.69
CA ARG A 309 6.45 -19.45 -6.96
C ARG A 309 7.69 -19.58 -7.82
N GLU A 310 8.72 -18.86 -7.43
CA GLU A 310 10.07 -18.92 -7.99
C GLU A 310 11.08 -19.14 -6.87
N THR A 311 12.18 -19.82 -7.15
CA THR A 311 13.27 -20.04 -6.20
C THR A 311 14.59 -19.93 -6.95
N ALA A 312 15.37 -18.91 -6.61
CA ALA A 312 16.67 -18.66 -7.19
C ALA A 312 17.49 -17.72 -6.31
N ASP A 313 18.82 -17.87 -6.37
CA ASP A 313 19.78 -16.93 -5.78
C ASP A 313 19.45 -16.47 -4.34
N ASN A 314 19.24 -17.43 -3.43
CA ASN A 314 18.96 -17.18 -2.01
C ASN A 314 17.58 -16.54 -1.71
N LEU A 315 16.65 -16.62 -2.65
CA LEU A 315 15.32 -16.05 -2.54
C LEU A 315 14.26 -17.01 -3.08
N ARG A 316 13.17 -17.17 -2.31
CA ARG A 316 11.91 -17.71 -2.82
C ARG A 316 10.89 -16.59 -2.91
N GLU A 317 10.19 -16.51 -4.03
CA GLU A 317 9.09 -15.58 -4.25
C GLU A 317 7.80 -16.36 -4.46
N ILE A 318 6.71 -15.98 -3.80
CA ILE A 318 5.37 -16.58 -3.95
C ILE A 318 4.41 -15.47 -4.39
N PHE A 319 3.54 -15.78 -5.34
CA PHE A 319 2.66 -14.82 -5.99
C PHE A 319 1.19 -15.22 -5.89
N PHE A 320 0.35 -14.30 -5.42
CA PHE A 320 -1.10 -14.39 -5.50
C PHE A 320 -1.66 -13.22 -6.30
N ALA A 321 -2.66 -13.48 -7.13
CA ALA A 321 -3.52 -12.45 -7.69
C ALA A 321 -4.78 -12.32 -6.82
N CYS A 322 -4.99 -11.14 -6.27
CA CYS A 322 -6.01 -10.84 -5.28
C CYS A 322 -7.05 -9.87 -5.86
N ARG A 323 -8.32 -10.13 -5.53
CA ARG A 323 -9.43 -9.23 -5.83
C ARG A 323 -9.37 -7.92 -5.06
N GLU A 324 -8.88 -8.00 -3.83
CA GLU A 324 -8.71 -6.88 -2.92
C GLU A 324 -7.41 -7.04 -2.11
N PHE A 325 -6.94 -5.98 -1.47
CA PHE A 325 -5.63 -5.95 -0.80
C PHE A 325 -5.70 -5.99 0.74
N ARG A 326 -6.85 -5.70 1.35
CA ARG A 326 -6.98 -5.52 2.80
C ARG A 326 -6.89 -6.84 3.54
N ASP A 327 -7.67 -7.85 3.16
CA ASP A 327 -7.64 -9.13 3.86
C ASP A 327 -6.35 -9.88 3.53
N SER A 328 -5.87 -9.82 2.28
CA SER A 328 -4.54 -10.35 1.93
C SER A 328 -3.41 -9.70 2.74
N SER A 329 -3.46 -8.40 3.03
CA SER A 329 -2.51 -7.74 3.95
C SER A 329 -2.62 -8.26 5.38
N ARG A 330 -3.83 -8.37 5.94
CA ARG A 330 -4.06 -8.86 7.31
C ARG A 330 -3.55 -10.29 7.47
N ILE A 331 -4.02 -11.19 6.62
CA ILE A 331 -3.68 -12.62 6.64
C ILE A 331 -2.17 -12.80 6.48
N THR A 332 -1.56 -12.12 5.49
CA THR A 332 -0.11 -12.25 5.26
C THR A 332 0.68 -11.72 6.45
N HIS A 333 0.26 -10.60 7.06
CA HIS A 333 0.94 -10.08 8.25
C HIS A 333 0.87 -11.05 9.43
N GLU A 334 -0.30 -11.63 9.72
CA GLU A 334 -0.46 -12.65 10.76
C GLU A 334 0.40 -13.89 10.50
N MET A 335 0.44 -14.35 9.24
CA MET A 335 1.27 -15.47 8.81
C MET A 335 2.77 -15.19 8.99
N ILE A 336 3.24 -13.99 8.62
CA ILE A 336 4.64 -13.61 8.82
C ILE A 336 4.99 -13.55 10.30
N THR A 337 4.11 -12.99 11.14
CA THR A 337 4.32 -12.97 12.60
C THR A 337 4.38 -14.39 13.17
N LYS A 338 3.56 -15.32 12.67
CA LYS A 338 3.57 -16.72 13.10
C LYS A 338 4.89 -17.44 12.77
N TYR A 339 5.51 -17.10 11.63
CA TYR A 339 6.71 -17.76 11.12
C TYR A 339 8.01 -16.98 11.37
N SER A 340 7.97 -15.86 12.12
CA SER A 340 9.11 -14.95 12.27
C SER A 340 10.36 -15.58 12.90
N ASP A 341 10.20 -16.64 13.68
CA ASP A 341 11.31 -17.36 14.32
C ASP A 341 11.98 -18.38 13.38
N GLN A 342 11.36 -18.69 12.23
CA GLN A 342 11.79 -19.74 11.30
C GLN A 342 12.19 -19.19 9.94
N LEU A 343 11.52 -18.14 9.47
CA LEU A 343 11.66 -17.63 8.12
C LEU A 343 11.88 -16.11 8.13
N ASN A 344 12.75 -15.63 7.25
CA ASN A 344 12.90 -14.21 6.98
C ASN A 344 11.98 -13.82 5.81
N ILE A 345 10.79 -13.32 6.14
CA ILE A 345 9.72 -13.04 5.18
C ILE A 345 9.44 -11.54 5.06
N GLU A 346 9.40 -11.05 3.83
CA GLU A 346 8.89 -9.73 3.47
C GLU A 346 7.72 -9.91 2.48
N TYR A 347 6.85 -8.91 2.36
CA TYR A 347 5.79 -8.95 1.35
C TYR A 347 5.50 -7.58 0.77
N HIS A 348 4.98 -7.59 -0.45
CA HIS A 348 4.62 -6.43 -1.24
C HIS A 348 3.24 -6.64 -1.83
N ILE A 349 2.46 -5.57 -1.90
CA ILE A 349 1.21 -5.56 -2.65
C ILE A 349 1.28 -4.39 -3.62
N TYR A 350 1.07 -4.69 -4.89
CA TYR A 350 1.04 -3.71 -5.97
C TYR A 350 -0.08 -4.06 -6.94
N LYS A 351 -0.41 -3.11 -7.82
CA LYS A 351 -1.46 -3.31 -8.80
C LYS A 351 -0.84 -3.73 -10.15
N ASP A 352 -1.41 -4.75 -10.75
CA ASP A 352 -1.12 -5.26 -12.09
C ASP A 352 -2.41 -5.89 -12.63
N LYS A 353 -3.27 -5.09 -13.26
CA LYS A 353 -4.62 -5.51 -13.67
C LYS A 353 -4.59 -6.71 -14.63
N TYR A 354 -3.61 -6.76 -15.52
CA TYR A 354 -3.54 -7.80 -16.54
C TYR A 354 -2.50 -8.87 -16.27
N TRP A 355 -1.89 -8.84 -15.09
CA TRP A 355 -0.86 -9.76 -14.65
C TRP A 355 0.33 -9.83 -15.61
N GLN A 356 0.73 -8.66 -16.14
CA GLN A 356 1.86 -8.52 -17.06
C GLN A 356 3.16 -9.02 -16.42
N THR A 357 3.26 -8.94 -15.09
CA THR A 357 4.34 -9.56 -14.29
C THR A 357 4.58 -11.01 -14.72
N PHE A 358 3.52 -11.78 -14.99
CA PHE A 358 3.60 -13.23 -15.18
C PHE A 358 3.72 -13.66 -16.64
N ASP A 359 3.83 -12.73 -17.60
CA ASP A 359 3.94 -13.05 -19.03
C ASP A 359 5.16 -13.92 -19.36
N ARG A 360 6.21 -13.86 -18.54
CA ARG A 360 7.39 -14.73 -18.66
C ARG A 360 7.06 -16.23 -18.60
N PHE A 361 5.95 -16.61 -17.97
CA PHE A 361 5.50 -18.01 -17.88
C PHE A 361 4.63 -18.47 -19.06
N LYS A 362 4.21 -17.56 -19.94
CA LYS A 362 3.35 -17.88 -21.10
C LYS A 362 4.12 -18.39 -22.32
N TYR A 363 5.42 -18.10 -22.39
CA TYR A 363 6.25 -18.34 -23.58
C TYR A 363 7.34 -19.41 -23.39
N SER A 364 7.19 -20.28 -22.38
CA SER A 364 8.19 -21.31 -22.05
C SER A 364 7.94 -22.66 -22.71
#